data_AF-A0A1E4IH76-F1
#
_entry.id   AF-A0A1E4IH76-F1
#
_cell.length_a   1.000
_cell.length_b   1.000
_cell.length_c   1.000
_cell.angle_alpha   90.00
_cell.angle_beta   90.00
_cell.angle_gamma   90.00
#
_symmetry.space_group_name_H-M   'P 1'
#
loop_
_entity.id
_entity.type
_entity.pdbx_description
1 polymer ?
#
loop_
_entity_poly.entity_id
_entity_poly.type
_entity_poly.pdbx_seq_one_letter_code
_entity_poly.pdbx_strand_id
1 'polypeptide(L)'
;MRRRLIAATALALLLAACGGRYHQQMHNAWPVVEASGDTVKAVNPDPLRFRQGAGAVVIIWRTSGADYSFARNGIVIDGELDRPGGKLSSREQNEIIDCKPLEDGRRFQCIYRNSRPGAFKYSVHLLRQGKALAPLDPQITNME
;
A
#
# COMPACT_ATOMS: atom_id res chain seq x y z
N MET A 1 47.22 52.39 36.94
CA MET A 1 46.74 52.62 35.55
C MET A 1 47.30 51.55 34.62
N ARG A 2 46.45 50.65 34.11
CA ARG A 2 46.75 49.79 32.95
C ARG A 2 45.44 49.57 32.18
N ARG A 3 45.43 50.06 30.93
CA ARG A 3 44.37 49.87 29.93
C ARG A 3 44.39 48.43 29.43
N ARG A 4 43.23 47.79 29.26
CA ARG A 4 42.90 46.91 28.11
C ARG A 4 41.40 46.97 27.83
N LEU A 5 41.05 47.51 26.67
CA LEU A 5 39.80 47.25 25.95
C LEU A 5 39.95 45.92 25.20
N ILE A 6 38.85 45.20 24.94
CA ILE A 6 38.37 44.76 23.60
C ILE A 6 37.32 43.62 23.72
N ALA A 7 36.17 43.87 23.04
CA ALA A 7 35.22 42.98 22.33
C ALA A 7 34.56 41.79 23.06
N ALA A 8 33.22 41.74 23.17
CA ALA A 8 32.23 41.25 22.19
C ALA A 8 32.39 39.74 21.91
N THR A 9 31.43 38.87 22.19
CA THR A 9 30.26 38.63 21.33
C THR A 9 29.27 37.67 22.01
N ALA A 10 27.98 37.89 21.75
CA ALA A 10 26.88 37.05 22.19
C ALA A 10 26.92 35.66 21.54
N LEU A 11 26.63 34.61 22.31
CA LEU A 11 26.36 33.27 21.78
C LEU A 11 25.01 32.78 22.32
N ALA A 12 23.95 33.13 21.61
CA ALA A 12 22.66 32.47 21.72
C ALA A 12 22.55 31.47 20.57
N LEU A 13 22.64 30.18 20.86
CA LEU A 13 22.30 29.12 19.92
C LEU A 13 21.18 28.28 20.53
N LEU A 14 19.96 28.67 20.15
CA LEU A 14 18.74 27.89 20.24
C LEU A 14 18.88 26.65 19.36
N LEU A 15 19.08 25.48 19.95
CA LEU A 15 18.85 24.21 19.26
C LEU A 15 17.37 23.85 19.37
N ALA A 16 16.55 24.52 18.56
CA ALA A 16 15.26 23.99 18.16
C ALA A 16 15.53 22.79 17.25
N ALA A 17 15.58 21.59 17.83
CA ALA A 17 15.50 20.36 17.06
C ALA A 17 14.08 20.26 16.50
N CYS A 18 13.93 20.79 15.28
CA CYS A 18 12.73 20.64 14.47
C CYS A 18 12.35 19.15 14.41
N GLY A 19 11.15 18.83 14.90
CA GLY A 19 10.51 17.55 14.65
C GLY A 19 10.40 17.35 13.15
N GLY A 20 11.32 16.59 12.58
CA GLY A 20 11.23 16.08 11.22
C GLY A 20 10.04 15.14 11.16
N ARG A 21 8.86 15.70 10.89
CA ARG A 21 7.77 14.94 10.30
C ARG A 21 8.29 14.48 8.94
N TYR A 22 8.81 13.25 8.89
CA TYR A 22 8.98 12.53 7.64
C TYR A 22 7.60 12.43 7.00
N HIS A 23 7.26 13.41 6.16
CA HIS A 23 6.26 13.21 5.12
C HIS A 23 6.88 12.19 4.17
N GLN A 24 6.71 10.90 4.48
CA GLN A 24 6.91 9.86 3.46
C GLN A 24 5.98 10.20 2.31
N GLN A 25 6.57 10.51 1.16
CA GLN A 25 5.85 10.76 -0.07
C GLN A 25 5.14 9.47 -0.46
N MET A 26 3.85 9.35 -0.14
CA MET A 26 3.08 8.15 -0.46
C MET A 26 2.95 8.02 -1.97
N HIS A 27 3.41 6.91 -2.52
CA HIS A 27 3.16 6.56 -3.92
C HIS A 27 1.74 5.99 -4.05
N ASN A 28 1.06 6.30 -5.15
CA ASN A 28 -0.29 5.80 -5.41
C ASN A 28 -0.29 4.77 -6.53
N ALA A 29 -1.01 3.68 -6.34
CA ALA A 29 -1.26 2.66 -7.36
C ALA A 29 -2.76 2.49 -7.59
N TRP A 30 -3.17 2.34 -8.86
CA TRP A 30 -4.58 2.35 -9.27
C TRP A 30 -4.94 1.14 -10.14
N PRO A 31 -4.78 -0.10 -9.64
CA PRO A 31 -5.10 -1.27 -10.43
C PRO A 31 -6.60 -1.39 -10.74
N VAL A 32 -6.91 -1.95 -11.90
CA VAL A 32 -8.28 -2.27 -12.32
C VAL A 32 -8.53 -3.76 -12.15
N VAL A 33 -9.61 -4.10 -11.46
CA VAL A 33 -10.13 -5.46 -11.33
C VAL A 33 -11.15 -5.69 -12.43
N GLU A 34 -10.80 -6.57 -13.36
CA GLU A 34 -11.63 -6.92 -14.51
C GLU A 34 -12.52 -8.11 -14.15
N ALA A 35 -13.83 -7.94 -14.25
CA ALA A 35 -14.81 -9.00 -14.01
C ALA A 35 -15.75 -9.16 -15.20
N SER A 36 -16.18 -10.40 -15.43
CA SER A 36 -17.15 -10.73 -16.48
C SER A 36 -18.03 -11.90 -16.04
N GLY A 37 -19.35 -11.67 -16.06
CA GLY A 37 -20.33 -12.61 -15.54
C GLY A 37 -20.15 -12.82 -14.04
N ASP A 38 -19.97 -14.08 -13.64
CA ASP A 38 -19.84 -14.48 -12.24
C ASP A 38 -18.37 -14.76 -11.85
N THR A 39 -17.40 -14.15 -12.54
CA THR A 39 -15.97 -14.43 -12.35
C THR A 39 -15.12 -13.16 -12.41
N VAL A 40 -14.17 -13.03 -11.48
CA VAL A 40 -13.06 -12.08 -11.58
C VAL A 40 -12.02 -12.64 -12.55
N LYS A 41 -11.71 -11.90 -13.62
CA LYS A 41 -10.87 -12.37 -14.74
C LYS A 41 -9.41 -11.99 -14.59
N ALA A 42 -9.14 -10.75 -14.19
CA ALA A 42 -7.78 -10.24 -14.08
C ALA A 42 -7.71 -9.06 -13.09
N VAL A 43 -6.48 -8.75 -12.67
CA VAL A 43 -6.12 -7.44 -12.15
C VAL A 43 -5.07 -6.84 -13.07
N ASN A 44 -5.20 -5.57 -13.44
CA ASN A 44 -4.27 -4.89 -14.33
C ASN A 44 -3.70 -3.63 -13.64
N PRO A 45 -2.37 -3.55 -13.42
CA PRO A 45 -1.37 -4.59 -13.68
C PRO A 45 -1.41 -5.72 -12.62
N ASP A 46 -0.95 -6.91 -13.01
CA ASP A 46 -0.59 -8.01 -12.11
C ASP A 46 0.71 -8.66 -12.63
N PRO A 47 1.79 -8.76 -11.82
CA PRO A 47 1.90 -8.31 -10.44
C PRO A 47 1.90 -6.79 -10.28
N LEU A 48 1.42 -6.32 -9.13
CA LEU A 48 1.74 -4.97 -8.67
C LEU A 48 3.21 -4.93 -8.26
N ARG A 49 3.98 -4.01 -8.84
CA ARG A 49 5.43 -3.92 -8.58
C ARG A 49 5.78 -2.59 -7.94
N PHE A 50 6.46 -2.65 -6.79
CA PHE A 50 6.92 -1.48 -6.05
C PHE A 50 8.42 -1.58 -5.81
N ARG A 51 9.14 -0.46 -5.94
CA ARG A 51 10.56 -0.39 -5.58
C ARG A 51 10.71 -0.27 -4.06
N GLN A 52 11.71 -0.92 -3.49
CA GLN A 52 12.11 -0.69 -2.11
C GLN A 52 12.50 0.78 -1.90
N GLY A 53 12.23 1.30 -0.70
CA GLY A 53 12.55 2.68 -0.33
C GLY A 53 11.55 3.73 -0.81
N ALA A 54 10.53 3.36 -1.59
CA ALA A 54 9.40 4.23 -1.93
C ALA A 54 8.55 4.62 -0.70
N GLY A 55 8.73 3.93 0.43
CA GLY A 55 7.89 4.10 1.62
C GLY A 55 6.50 3.51 1.40
N ALA A 56 5.57 3.90 2.27
CA ALA A 56 4.20 3.40 2.21
C ALA A 56 3.51 3.79 0.88
N VAL A 57 2.78 2.84 0.31
CA VAL A 57 2.02 2.97 -0.94
C VAL A 57 0.53 2.93 -0.63
N VAL A 58 -0.23 3.85 -1.21
CA VAL A 58 -1.70 3.76 -1.20
C VAL A 58 -2.14 3.07 -2.48
N ILE A 59 -2.74 1.90 -2.35
CA ILE A 59 -3.25 1.12 -3.48
C ILE A 59 -4.77 1.23 -3.49
N ILE A 60 -5.34 1.71 -4.58
CA ILE A 60 -6.79 1.85 -4.76
C ILE A 60 -7.21 1.00 -5.97
N TRP A 61 -7.74 -0.18 -5.68
CA TRP A 61 -8.34 -1.04 -6.70
C TRP A 61 -9.68 -0.46 -7.16
N ARG A 62 -9.97 -0.60 -8.45
CA ARG A 62 -11.23 -0.16 -9.07
C ARG A 62 -11.89 -1.33 -9.81
N THR A 63 -13.20 -1.47 -9.71
CA THR A 63 -13.92 -2.43 -10.57
C THR A 63 -14.02 -1.88 -12.01
N SER A 64 -13.99 -2.78 -13.01
CA SER A 64 -14.13 -2.41 -14.43
C SER A 64 -15.55 -2.10 -14.87
N GLY A 65 -16.58 -2.46 -14.09
CA GLY A 65 -17.99 -2.33 -14.47
C GLY A 65 -18.88 -1.90 -13.30
N ALA A 66 -19.99 -1.23 -13.64
CA ALA A 66 -20.93 -0.66 -12.65
C ALA A 66 -21.70 -1.73 -11.86
N ASP A 67 -21.85 -2.94 -12.40
CA ASP A 67 -22.58 -4.04 -11.76
C ASP A 67 -21.78 -4.75 -10.65
N TYR A 68 -20.51 -4.40 -10.50
CA TYR A 68 -19.59 -5.04 -9.56
C TYR A 68 -19.20 -4.11 -8.44
N SER A 69 -19.20 -4.64 -7.22
CA SER A 69 -18.70 -3.97 -6.03
C SER A 69 -17.72 -4.86 -5.27
N PHE A 70 -16.86 -4.27 -4.45
CA PHE A 70 -16.02 -5.00 -3.52
C PHE A 70 -16.85 -5.51 -2.34
N ALA A 71 -16.55 -6.72 -1.90
CA ALA A 71 -17.01 -7.19 -0.60
C ALA A 71 -16.40 -6.33 0.54
N ARG A 72 -16.90 -6.48 1.77
CA ARG A 72 -16.33 -5.79 2.95
C ARG A 72 -14.82 -6.05 3.09
N ASN A 73 -14.41 -7.30 2.87
CA ASN A 73 -13.01 -7.72 2.79
C ASN A 73 -12.63 -7.93 1.31
N GLY A 74 -12.82 -6.90 0.49
CA GLY A 74 -12.69 -6.97 -0.96
C GLY A 74 -11.28 -7.26 -1.45
N ILE A 75 -10.27 -6.88 -0.67
CA ILE A 75 -8.87 -7.23 -0.87
C ILE A 75 -8.35 -7.80 0.45
N VAL A 76 -7.75 -8.98 0.40
CA VAL A 76 -7.14 -9.65 1.54
C VAL A 76 -5.73 -10.06 1.14
N ILE A 77 -4.70 -9.53 1.80
CA ILE A 77 -3.36 -10.06 1.62
C ILE A 77 -3.27 -11.36 2.42
N ASP A 78 -2.98 -12.47 1.74
CA ASP A 78 -3.02 -13.82 2.31
C ASP A 78 -1.70 -14.16 3.02
N GLY A 79 -0.59 -13.70 2.45
CA GLY A 79 0.72 -14.00 3.00
C GLY A 79 1.86 -13.72 2.04
N GLU A 80 3.05 -14.04 2.52
CA GLU A 80 4.28 -14.01 1.76
C GLU A 80 4.44 -15.30 0.95
N LEU A 81 4.99 -15.17 -0.24
CA LEU A 81 5.34 -16.26 -1.14
C LEU A 81 6.82 -16.61 -1.00
N ASP A 82 7.18 -17.88 -1.22
CA ASP A 82 8.58 -18.33 -1.27
C ASP A 82 9.37 -17.68 -2.42
N ARG A 83 8.68 -17.31 -3.51
CA ARG A 83 9.17 -16.56 -4.67
C ARG A 83 7.98 -15.97 -5.44
N PRO A 84 8.18 -15.00 -6.36
CA PRO A 84 7.12 -14.55 -7.26
C PRO A 84 6.45 -15.72 -8.01
N GLY A 85 5.12 -15.77 -7.98
CA GLY A 85 4.31 -16.88 -8.54
C GLY A 85 4.46 -18.22 -7.82
N GLY A 86 5.08 -18.23 -6.64
CA GLY A 86 5.34 -19.42 -5.84
C GLY A 86 4.19 -19.81 -4.91
N LYS A 87 4.52 -20.54 -3.83
CA LYS A 87 3.55 -20.97 -2.81
C LYS A 87 3.65 -20.05 -1.60
N LEU A 88 2.55 -19.94 -0.84
CA LEU A 88 2.55 -19.26 0.45
C LEU A 88 3.59 -19.92 1.38
N SER A 89 4.59 -19.14 1.80
CA SER A 89 5.63 -19.52 2.76
C SER A 89 5.25 -19.11 4.18
N SER A 90 4.52 -18.00 4.32
CA SER A 90 4.02 -17.47 5.59
C SER A 90 2.67 -16.80 5.39
N ARG A 91 1.79 -16.84 6.41
CA ARG A 91 0.53 -16.07 6.46
C ARG A 91 0.64 -14.80 7.30
N GLU A 92 1.85 -14.45 7.74
CA GLU A 92 2.05 -13.25 8.53
C GLU A 92 1.71 -12.00 7.70
N GLN A 93 0.92 -11.11 8.30
CA GLN A 93 0.43 -9.88 7.68
C GLN A 93 0.88 -8.65 8.48
N ASN A 94 2.09 -8.19 8.19
CA ASN A 94 2.66 -6.98 8.81
C ASN A 94 2.91 -5.84 7.80
N GLU A 95 2.68 -6.10 6.50
CA GLU A 95 2.81 -5.13 5.42
C GLU A 95 1.53 -4.30 5.18
N ILE A 96 0.39 -4.65 5.78
CA ILE A 96 -0.86 -3.89 5.66
C ILE A 96 -1.08 -3.01 6.90
N ILE A 97 -1.33 -1.73 6.66
CA ILE A 97 -1.61 -0.72 7.70
C ILE A 97 -3.12 -0.52 7.88
N ASP A 98 -3.84 -0.31 6.78
CA ASP A 98 -5.30 -0.13 6.75
C ASP A 98 -5.82 -0.66 5.41
N CYS A 99 -7.04 -1.22 5.40
CA CYS A 99 -7.73 -1.68 4.20
C CYS A 99 -9.24 -1.49 4.37
N LYS A 100 -9.88 -0.84 3.40
CA LYS A 100 -11.32 -0.59 3.45
C LYS A 100 -11.95 -0.38 2.07
N PRO A 101 -13.23 -0.74 1.90
CA PRO A 101 -14.00 -0.25 0.76
C PRO A 101 -14.19 1.26 0.89
N LEU A 102 -14.20 1.96 -0.25
CA LEU A 102 -14.62 3.35 -0.30
C LEU A 102 -16.15 3.45 -0.43
N GLU A 103 -16.71 4.64 -0.19
CA GLU A 103 -18.16 4.87 -0.09
C GLU A 103 -18.97 4.40 -1.31
N ASP A 104 -18.37 4.39 -2.50
CA ASP A 104 -19.05 3.96 -3.72
C ASP A 104 -19.11 2.44 -3.90
N GLY A 105 -18.47 1.66 -3.02
CA GLY A 105 -18.36 0.20 -3.09
C GLY A 105 -17.61 -0.33 -4.32
N ARG A 106 -17.20 0.52 -5.26
CA ARG A 106 -16.50 0.15 -6.51
C ARG A 106 -15.01 0.39 -6.42
N ARG A 107 -14.57 0.99 -5.31
CA ARG A 107 -13.16 1.17 -4.98
C ARG A 107 -12.84 0.53 -3.65
N PHE A 108 -11.65 -0.06 -3.58
CA PHE A 108 -11.10 -0.61 -2.35
C PHE A 108 -9.71 -0.03 -2.15
N GLN A 109 -9.46 0.53 -0.97
CA GLN A 109 -8.20 1.18 -0.65
C GLN A 109 -7.45 0.38 0.40
N CYS A 110 -6.16 0.15 0.18
CA CYS A 110 -5.23 -0.28 1.22
C CYS A 110 -4.04 0.67 1.33
N ILE A 111 -3.56 0.86 2.55
CA ILE A 111 -2.26 1.46 2.84
C ILE A 111 -1.28 0.32 3.08
N TYR A 112 -0.35 0.18 2.15
CA TYR A 112 0.64 -0.90 2.09
C TYR A 112 2.01 -0.35 2.50
N ARG A 113 2.66 -1.01 3.46
CA ARG A 113 3.89 -0.52 4.10
C ARG A 113 5.09 -0.54 3.15
N ASN A 114 5.18 -1.55 2.28
CA ASN A 114 6.32 -1.76 1.37
C ASN A 114 7.67 -1.68 2.11
N SER A 115 7.77 -2.36 3.27
CA SER A 115 8.91 -2.19 4.18
C SER A 115 10.08 -3.12 3.88
N ARG A 116 9.82 -4.24 3.20
CA ARG A 116 10.83 -5.24 2.84
C ARG A 116 10.63 -5.79 1.43
N PRO A 117 11.70 -6.23 0.75
CA PRO A 117 11.57 -7.01 -0.48
C PRO A 117 10.78 -8.30 -0.24
N GLY A 118 10.12 -8.79 -1.28
CA GLY A 118 9.33 -10.01 -1.19
C GLY A 118 8.17 -10.04 -2.18
N ALA A 119 7.52 -11.19 -2.27
CA ALA A 119 6.30 -11.37 -3.05
C ALA A 119 5.15 -11.75 -2.12
N PHE A 120 4.00 -11.11 -2.27
CA PHE A 120 2.84 -11.28 -1.40
C PHE A 120 1.63 -11.66 -2.23
N LYS A 121 0.97 -12.74 -1.84
CA LYS A 121 -0.29 -13.16 -2.45
C LYS A 121 -1.43 -12.36 -1.83
N TYR A 122 -2.42 -12.00 -2.64
CA TYR A 122 -3.67 -11.47 -2.13
C TYR A 122 -4.87 -12.00 -2.90
N SER A 123 -6.01 -12.09 -2.23
CA SER A 123 -7.29 -12.45 -2.84
C SER A 123 -8.14 -11.21 -3.11
N VAL A 124 -8.86 -11.26 -4.24
CA VAL A 124 -9.82 -10.24 -4.67
C VAL A 124 -11.24 -10.80 -4.58
N HIS A 125 -12.09 -10.15 -3.79
CA HIS A 125 -13.47 -10.56 -3.55
C HIS A 125 -14.43 -9.48 -4.07
N LEU A 126 -15.07 -9.79 -5.20
CA LEU A 126 -16.14 -8.98 -5.76
C LEU A 126 -17.52 -9.59 -5.50
N LEU A 127 -18.51 -8.71 -5.53
CA LEU A 127 -19.93 -9.01 -5.55
C LEU A 127 -20.52 -8.53 -6.88
N ARG A 128 -21.54 -9.24 -7.37
CA ARG A 128 -22.43 -8.78 -8.44
C ARG A 128 -23.86 -8.89 -7.94
N GLN A 129 -24.56 -7.76 -7.86
CA GLN A 129 -25.92 -7.71 -7.29
C GLN A 129 -26.01 -8.37 -5.90
N GLY A 130 -24.97 -8.20 -5.07
CA GLY A 130 -24.89 -8.78 -3.72
C GLY A 130 -24.43 -10.24 -3.65
N LYS A 131 -24.34 -10.97 -4.76
CA LYS A 131 -23.81 -12.34 -4.82
C LYS A 131 -22.30 -12.34 -4.95
N ALA A 132 -21.60 -13.15 -4.15
CA ALA A 132 -20.16 -13.30 -4.23
C ALA A 132 -19.73 -14.02 -5.54
N LEU A 133 -18.66 -13.50 -6.14
CA LEU A 133 -17.98 -14.13 -7.27
C LEU A 133 -16.89 -15.08 -6.77
N ALA A 134 -16.44 -15.99 -7.62
CA ALA A 134 -15.21 -16.72 -7.37
C ALA A 134 -14.03 -15.73 -7.26
N PRO A 135 -13.19 -15.83 -6.19
CA PRO A 135 -12.08 -14.92 -6.00
C PRO A 135 -10.97 -15.15 -7.03
N LEU A 136 -10.17 -14.11 -7.25
CA LEU A 136 -8.92 -14.18 -8.00
C LEU A 136 -7.76 -13.91 -7.05
N ASP A 137 -6.63 -14.57 -7.30
CA ASP A 137 -5.45 -14.57 -6.43
C ASP A 137 -4.21 -13.97 -7.13
N PRO A 138 -4.18 -12.65 -7.37
CA PRO A 138 -3.01 -11.93 -7.88
C PRO A 138 -1.88 -11.79 -6.83
N GLN A 139 -0.83 -11.05 -7.20
CA GLN A 139 0.32 -10.83 -6.31
C GLN A 139 0.85 -9.38 -6.32
N ILE A 140 1.46 -8.99 -5.20
CA ILE A 140 2.28 -7.79 -5.04
C ILE A 140 3.75 -8.24 -4.98
N THR A 141 4.66 -7.48 -5.60
CA THR A 141 6.10 -7.72 -5.57
C THR A 141 6.83 -6.44 -5.17
N ASN A 142 7.48 -6.50 -4.02
CA ASN A 142 8.43 -5.49 -3.58
C ASN A 142 9.80 -5.88 -4.12
N MET A 143 10.30 -5.06 -5.04
CA MET A 143 11.59 -5.24 -5.70
C MET A 143 12.68 -4.62 -4.84
N GLU A 144 13.86 -5.25 -4.84
CA GLU A 144 15.10 -4.65 -4.30
C GLU A 144 15.47 -3.35 -5.03
#